data_AF-A0A3A5XYJ6-F1
#
_entry.id   AF-A0A3A5XYJ6-F1
#
_cell.length_a   1.000
_cell.length_b   1.000
_cell.length_c   1.000
_cell.angle_alpha   90.00
_cell.angle_beta   90.00
_cell.angle_gamma   90.00
#
_symmetry.space_group_name_H-M   'P 1'
#
loop_
_entity.id
_entity.type
_entity.pdbx_description
1 polymer ?
#
loop_
_entity_poly.entity_id
_entity_poly.type
_entity_poly.pdbx_seq_one_letter_code
_entity_poly.pdbx_strand_id
1 'polypeptide(L)'
;MVAKINRGASLYGAIIYNLQKVNDNTARIIYGNRMIANVSGNTERVMQQTLWAFDNYLLANKNTEKPVLHISLNPSLDDRLTDLQFTELAREYMQRMGYGNQPYIVYMHEDIDRRHIHIVSTCVNEKGEKIDDAYEWNRSMKACRELEKKFGLKQVDDKRKELLEPYLKKADYQNGDVKRQVSNIVKSVFSTYRFQSFGEYSALLSCFNIEAKQVKGEFEGTPYNGIVYTMTDDSGKPICTPVKSSLIEKRYGYEGLEKRIGYNAREYKNKKWQPKIRNEVALAMHGCRGNKEEFTRLLAGKGIDVVFRENDEGRIYGATFIDHKNREVYNGSRLGKEFSANAFERLFNSPTNMPDLDMPMPALNRQGVFSSEMESSIEQAFGIFGIDANGPDPQEEALARRLQRKKKKKRRSRGIS
;
A
#
# COMPACT_ATOMS: atom_id res chain seq x y z
N MET A 1 -12.36 -1.76 14.01
CA MET A 1 -12.91 -3.12 13.82
C MET A 1 -12.20 -3.93 12.72
N VAL A 2 -11.94 -5.22 12.99
CA VAL A 2 -11.41 -6.21 12.02
C VAL A 2 -12.38 -7.37 11.86
N ALA A 3 -12.68 -7.73 10.61
CA ALA A 3 -13.45 -8.93 10.28
C ALA A 3 -12.52 -10.09 9.87
N LYS A 4 -12.82 -11.31 10.34
CA LYS A 4 -12.24 -12.55 9.79
C LYS A 4 -13.38 -13.42 9.27
N ILE A 5 -13.23 -13.93 8.06
CA ILE A 5 -14.22 -14.78 7.39
C ILE A 5 -13.57 -16.15 7.16
N ASN A 6 -14.20 -17.20 7.67
CA ASN A 6 -13.78 -18.58 7.51
C ASN A 6 -14.91 -19.40 6.90
N ARG A 7 -14.54 -20.45 6.16
CA ARG A 7 -15.49 -21.41 5.57
C ARG A 7 -15.19 -22.81 6.08
N GLY A 8 -16.24 -23.54 6.45
CA GLY A 8 -16.15 -24.89 7.00
C GLY A 8 -17.07 -25.87 6.31
N ALA A 9 -16.78 -27.16 6.48
CA ALA A 9 -17.64 -28.24 6.00
C ALA A 9 -18.72 -28.63 7.02
N SER A 10 -18.49 -28.40 8.32
CA SER A 10 -19.36 -28.88 9.40
C SER A 10 -20.09 -27.74 10.11
N LEU A 11 -21.42 -27.71 9.95
CA LEU A 11 -22.28 -26.77 10.66
C LEU A 11 -22.31 -27.12 12.15
N TYR A 12 -22.44 -28.42 12.43
CA TYR A 12 -22.44 -28.96 13.79
C TYR A 12 -21.20 -28.50 14.57
N GLY A 13 -20.00 -28.62 13.98
CA GLY A 13 -18.76 -28.20 14.62
C GLY A 13 -18.71 -26.69 14.89
N ALA A 14 -19.19 -25.87 13.95
CA ALA A 14 -19.23 -24.43 14.13
C ALA A 14 -20.20 -24.01 15.25
N ILE A 15 -21.35 -24.68 15.38
CA ILE A 15 -22.33 -24.38 16.44
C ILE A 15 -21.81 -24.87 17.80
N ILE A 16 -21.34 -26.12 17.90
CA ILE A 16 -20.82 -26.69 19.17
C ILE A 16 -19.72 -25.82 19.74
N TYR A 17 -18.77 -25.37 18.91
CA TYR A 17 -17.68 -24.51 19.37
C TYR A 17 -18.19 -23.24 20.07
N ASN A 18 -19.22 -22.59 19.53
CA ASN A 18 -19.78 -21.38 20.12
C ASN A 18 -20.70 -21.70 21.32
N LEU A 19 -21.47 -22.79 21.26
CA LEU A 19 -22.33 -23.23 22.37
C LEU A 19 -21.54 -23.68 23.59
N GLN A 20 -20.36 -24.30 23.41
CA GLN A 20 -19.47 -24.62 24.53
C GLN A 20 -19.10 -23.36 25.32
N LYS A 21 -18.74 -22.27 24.63
CA LYS A 21 -18.45 -21.00 25.29
C LYS A 21 -19.67 -20.39 25.98
N VAL A 22 -20.87 -20.60 25.42
CA VAL A 22 -22.13 -20.20 26.07
C VAL A 22 -22.32 -20.98 27.38
N ASN A 23 -22.10 -22.29 27.36
CA ASN A 23 -22.18 -23.14 28.55
C ASN A 23 -21.11 -22.78 29.59
N ASP A 24 -19.92 -22.37 29.14
CA ASP A 24 -18.83 -21.91 30.00
C ASP A 24 -19.04 -20.48 30.53
N ASN A 25 -20.20 -19.84 30.26
CA ASN A 25 -20.52 -18.45 30.60
C ASN A 25 -19.53 -17.40 30.06
N THR A 26 -18.78 -17.74 28.99
CA THR A 26 -17.86 -16.83 28.30
C THR A 26 -18.43 -16.29 26.99
N ALA A 27 -19.64 -16.72 26.62
CA ALA A 27 -20.40 -16.22 25.49
C ALA A 27 -21.90 -16.21 25.78
N ARG A 28 -22.65 -15.47 24.95
CA ARG A 28 -24.13 -15.53 24.92
C ARG A 28 -24.64 -15.33 23.51
N ILE A 29 -25.83 -15.81 23.22
CA ILE A 29 -26.48 -15.57 21.93
C ILE A 29 -27.23 -14.25 22.03
N ILE A 30 -26.98 -13.33 21.09
CA ILE A 30 -27.57 -11.99 21.10
C ILE A 30 -28.58 -11.76 19.97
N TYR A 31 -28.55 -12.59 18.93
CA TYR A 31 -29.45 -12.46 17.78
C TYR A 31 -29.51 -13.71 16.91
N GLY A 32 -30.67 -13.90 16.26
CA GLY A 32 -30.87 -14.89 15.21
C GLY A 32 -31.70 -14.31 14.08
N ASN A 33 -31.31 -14.55 12.84
CA ASN A 33 -32.02 -14.14 11.63
C ASN A 33 -32.56 -15.37 10.89
N ARG A 34 -33.84 -15.36 10.53
CA ARG A 34 -34.51 -16.50 9.86
C ARG A 34 -34.29 -17.83 10.59
N MET A 35 -34.26 -17.78 11.93
CA MET A 35 -34.14 -18.93 12.82
C MET A 35 -35.53 -19.42 13.23
N ILE A 36 -35.65 -20.72 13.53
CA ILE A 36 -36.93 -21.38 13.83
C ILE A 36 -37.55 -20.96 15.18
N ALA A 37 -36.82 -20.25 16.05
CA ALA A 37 -37.38 -19.68 17.27
C ALA A 37 -36.63 -18.41 17.73
N ASN A 38 -37.26 -17.66 18.63
CA ASN A 38 -36.66 -16.51 19.30
C ASN A 38 -35.56 -17.02 20.24
N VAL A 39 -34.31 -16.67 19.95
CA VAL A 39 -33.11 -17.31 20.53
C VAL A 39 -32.89 -16.97 22.01
N SER A 40 -33.77 -16.16 22.60
CA SER A 40 -33.65 -15.56 23.92
C SER A 40 -34.22 -16.38 25.09
N GLY A 41 -34.76 -17.59 24.88
CA GLY A 41 -35.50 -18.29 25.95
C GLY A 41 -35.29 -19.80 26.15
N ASN A 42 -34.62 -20.52 25.26
CA ASN A 42 -34.45 -21.97 25.42
C ASN A 42 -33.11 -22.47 24.87
N THR A 43 -32.05 -22.30 25.66
CA THR A 43 -30.68 -22.74 25.34
C THR A 43 -30.58 -24.23 25.05
N GLU A 44 -31.39 -25.07 25.71
CA GLU A 44 -31.40 -26.53 25.54
C GLU A 44 -31.75 -26.97 24.11
N ARG A 45 -32.56 -26.18 23.39
CA ARG A 45 -33.00 -26.52 22.02
C ARG A 45 -32.31 -25.71 20.91
N VAL A 46 -31.40 -24.79 21.25
CA VAL A 46 -30.71 -23.93 20.27
C VAL A 46 -30.00 -24.76 19.20
N MET A 47 -29.32 -25.84 19.59
CA MET A 47 -28.58 -26.69 18.66
C MET A 47 -29.51 -27.28 17.60
N GLN A 48 -30.57 -27.95 18.04
CA GLN A 48 -31.56 -28.59 17.17
C GLN A 48 -32.22 -27.57 16.24
N GLN A 49 -32.68 -26.44 16.79
CA GLN A 49 -33.34 -25.38 16.03
C GLN A 49 -32.41 -24.73 15.01
N THR A 50 -31.13 -24.57 15.34
CA THR A 50 -30.14 -24.02 14.42
C THR A 50 -29.85 -24.96 13.28
N LEU A 51 -29.69 -26.26 13.56
CA LEU A 51 -29.51 -27.26 12.51
C LEU A 51 -30.72 -27.28 11.56
N TRP A 52 -31.95 -27.29 12.09
CA TRP A 52 -33.16 -27.26 11.26
C TRP A 52 -33.29 -25.98 10.42
N ALA A 53 -32.92 -24.82 10.95
CA ALA A 53 -33.00 -23.57 10.20
C ALA A 53 -32.07 -23.56 8.97
N PHE A 54 -30.98 -24.32 9.02
CA PHE A 54 -29.98 -24.39 7.95
C PHE A 54 -30.19 -25.59 7.02
N ASP A 55 -30.90 -26.62 7.46
CA ASP A 55 -31.01 -27.92 6.78
C ASP A 55 -31.48 -27.76 5.33
N ASN A 56 -32.55 -26.99 5.11
CA ASN A 56 -33.09 -26.74 3.77
C ASN A 56 -32.06 -26.10 2.81
N TYR A 57 -31.17 -25.25 3.31
CA TYR A 57 -30.14 -24.59 2.51
C TYR A 57 -29.00 -25.55 2.17
N LEU A 58 -28.58 -26.38 3.14
CA LEU A 58 -27.50 -27.34 2.96
C LEU A 58 -27.93 -28.53 2.10
N LEU A 59 -29.19 -28.96 2.19
CA LEU A 59 -29.76 -30.00 1.33
C LEU A 59 -29.92 -29.54 -0.12
N ALA A 60 -30.22 -28.25 -0.34
CA ALA A 60 -30.40 -27.68 -1.67
C ALA A 60 -29.10 -27.65 -2.51
N ASN A 61 -27.91 -27.72 -1.88
CA ASN A 61 -26.63 -27.74 -2.60
C ASN A 61 -25.59 -28.64 -1.94
N LYS A 62 -25.38 -29.82 -2.54
CA LYS A 62 -24.34 -30.78 -2.13
C LYS A 62 -23.00 -30.60 -2.87
N ASN A 63 -22.92 -29.67 -3.81
CA ASN A 63 -21.72 -29.44 -4.63
C ASN A 63 -20.73 -28.47 -3.96
N THR A 64 -21.16 -27.72 -2.95
CA THR A 64 -20.30 -26.79 -2.21
C THR A 64 -19.58 -27.53 -1.08
N GLU A 65 -18.27 -27.76 -1.21
CA GLU A 65 -17.47 -28.50 -0.21
C GLU A 65 -17.45 -27.86 1.18
N LYS A 66 -17.53 -26.52 1.25
CA LYS A 66 -17.47 -25.75 2.50
C LYS A 66 -18.64 -24.76 2.58
N PRO A 67 -19.88 -25.24 2.80
CA PRO A 67 -21.06 -24.41 2.72
C PRO A 67 -21.25 -23.53 3.97
N VAL A 68 -20.56 -23.83 5.08
CA VAL A 68 -20.72 -23.10 6.34
C VAL A 68 -19.84 -21.86 6.35
N LEU A 69 -20.43 -20.72 6.66
CA LEU A 69 -19.78 -19.43 6.82
C LEU A 69 -19.63 -19.12 8.31
N HIS A 70 -18.42 -18.77 8.75
CA HIS A 70 -18.15 -18.32 10.10
C HIS A 70 -17.37 -17.00 10.06
N ILE A 71 -17.99 -15.94 10.57
CA ILE A 71 -17.43 -14.60 10.60
C ILE A 71 -17.16 -14.22 12.05
N SER A 72 -16.02 -13.57 12.33
CA SER A 72 -15.79 -12.85 13.58
C SER A 72 -15.62 -11.36 13.31
N LEU A 73 -16.35 -10.51 14.03
CA LEU A 73 -16.20 -9.05 13.99
C LEU A 73 -15.60 -8.59 15.31
N ASN A 74 -14.44 -7.95 15.22
CA ASN A 74 -13.58 -7.64 16.36
C ASN A 74 -13.37 -6.11 16.45
N PRO A 75 -14.20 -5.40 17.23
CA PRO A 75 -13.93 -4.00 17.59
C PRO A 75 -12.60 -3.84 18.35
N SER A 76 -12.13 -2.59 18.50
CA SER A 76 -10.97 -2.27 19.35
C SER A 76 -11.28 -2.53 20.82
N LEU A 77 -10.24 -2.64 21.65
CA LEU A 77 -10.39 -2.77 23.11
C LEU A 77 -11.14 -1.57 23.71
N ASP A 78 -10.91 -0.38 23.15
CA ASP A 78 -11.50 0.88 23.60
C ASP A 78 -12.95 1.09 23.10
N ASP A 79 -13.40 0.29 22.12
CA ASP A 79 -14.75 0.41 21.58
C ASP A 79 -15.76 -0.13 22.60
N ARG A 80 -16.79 0.67 22.90
CA ARG A 80 -17.86 0.31 23.84
C ARG A 80 -19.19 0.29 23.09
N LEU A 81 -19.65 -0.91 22.75
CA LEU A 81 -20.95 -1.15 22.13
C LEU A 81 -21.89 -1.88 23.10
N THR A 82 -23.16 -1.49 23.12
CA THR A 82 -24.22 -2.24 23.80
C THR A 82 -24.58 -3.50 23.02
N ASP A 83 -25.26 -4.45 23.67
CA ASP A 83 -25.71 -5.69 23.02
C ASP A 83 -26.62 -5.39 21.82
N LEU A 84 -27.50 -4.38 21.95
CA LEU A 84 -28.36 -3.93 20.86
C LEU A 84 -27.55 -3.36 19.68
N GLN A 85 -26.50 -2.58 19.96
CA GLN A 85 -25.62 -2.05 18.92
C GLN A 85 -24.85 -3.17 18.22
N PHE A 86 -24.40 -4.19 18.95
CA PHE A 86 -23.75 -5.35 18.35
C PHE A 86 -24.69 -6.15 17.45
N THR A 87 -25.95 -6.33 17.86
CA THR A 87 -26.99 -6.96 17.04
C THR A 87 -27.21 -6.19 15.74
N GLU A 88 -27.37 -4.87 15.82
CA GLU A 88 -27.55 -4.02 14.63
C GLU A 88 -26.31 -4.02 13.73
N LEU A 89 -25.11 -3.99 14.32
CA LEU A 89 -23.85 -4.09 13.60
C LEU A 89 -23.75 -5.42 12.84
N ALA A 90 -24.11 -6.54 13.46
CA ALA A 90 -24.13 -7.85 12.82
C ALA A 90 -25.11 -7.90 11.64
N ARG A 91 -26.32 -7.39 11.86
CA ARG A 91 -27.40 -7.36 10.85
C ARG A 91 -26.99 -6.56 9.62
N GLU A 92 -26.48 -5.35 9.81
CA GLU A 92 -26.01 -4.52 8.69
C GLU A 92 -24.79 -5.11 7.99
N TYR A 93 -23.86 -5.69 8.75
CA TYR A 93 -22.69 -6.35 8.17
C TYR A 93 -23.13 -7.49 7.24
N MET A 94 -24.01 -8.39 7.71
CA MET A 94 -24.54 -9.49 6.90
C MET A 94 -25.28 -9.00 5.66
N GLN A 95 -26.08 -7.94 5.77
CA GLN A 95 -26.75 -7.32 4.63
C GLN A 95 -25.76 -6.82 3.57
N ARG A 96 -24.73 -6.06 3.99
CA ARG A 96 -23.70 -5.52 3.09
C ARG A 96 -22.85 -6.60 2.44
N MET A 97 -22.68 -7.73 3.12
CA MET A 97 -21.95 -8.89 2.59
C MET A 97 -22.75 -9.70 1.57
N GLY A 98 -24.08 -9.54 1.52
CA GLY A 98 -24.98 -10.33 0.66
C GLY A 98 -25.57 -11.56 1.36
N TYR A 99 -25.31 -11.72 2.66
CA TYR A 99 -25.82 -12.84 3.48
C TYR A 99 -27.03 -12.44 4.33
N GLY A 100 -27.58 -11.23 4.17
CA GLY A 100 -28.70 -10.74 5.01
C GLY A 100 -29.98 -11.59 4.92
N ASN A 101 -30.18 -12.28 3.80
CA ASN A 101 -31.30 -13.20 3.59
C ASN A 101 -30.99 -14.65 3.99
N GLN A 102 -29.83 -14.92 4.58
CA GLN A 102 -29.49 -16.27 5.06
C GLN A 102 -29.94 -16.48 6.51
N PRO A 103 -30.18 -17.73 6.94
CA PRO A 103 -30.26 -18.03 8.35
C PRO A 103 -28.88 -17.80 8.98
N TYR A 104 -28.85 -17.03 10.07
CA TYR A 104 -27.62 -16.85 10.83
C TYR A 104 -27.89 -16.62 12.32
N ILE A 105 -26.91 -17.00 13.13
CA ILE A 105 -26.91 -16.86 14.58
C ILE A 105 -25.68 -16.06 15.01
N VAL A 106 -25.88 -15.15 15.96
CA VAL A 106 -24.85 -14.22 16.45
C VAL A 106 -24.55 -14.46 17.91
N TYR A 107 -23.29 -14.79 18.20
CA TYR A 107 -22.76 -14.97 19.54
C TYR A 107 -21.94 -13.76 19.95
N MET A 108 -22.17 -13.24 21.15
CA MET A 108 -21.30 -12.32 21.84
C MET A 108 -20.28 -13.11 22.66
N HIS A 109 -19.00 -12.86 22.43
CA HIS A 109 -17.89 -13.47 23.16
C HIS A 109 -17.21 -12.44 24.06
N GLU A 110 -16.92 -12.85 25.29
CA GLU A 110 -16.26 -12.06 26.34
C GLU A 110 -15.08 -12.84 26.95
N ASP A 111 -14.56 -13.84 26.22
CA ASP A 111 -13.46 -14.73 26.58
C ASP A 111 -12.06 -14.09 26.45
N ILE A 112 -11.98 -12.87 25.93
CA ILE A 112 -10.76 -12.06 25.82
C ILE A 112 -11.08 -10.61 26.24
N ASP A 113 -10.04 -9.80 26.49
CA ASP A 113 -10.17 -8.41 26.97
C ASP A 113 -11.12 -7.51 26.15
N ARG A 114 -11.34 -7.87 24.87
CA ARG A 114 -12.30 -7.19 23.98
C ARG A 114 -13.54 -8.04 23.72
N ARG A 115 -14.70 -7.38 23.83
CA ARG A 115 -15.98 -7.95 23.38
C ARG A 115 -15.99 -8.03 21.86
N HIS A 116 -16.37 -9.19 21.33
CA HIS A 116 -16.42 -9.43 19.90
C HIS A 116 -17.55 -10.38 19.57
N ILE A 117 -17.99 -10.38 18.31
CA ILE A 117 -19.10 -11.23 17.90
C ILE A 117 -18.68 -12.26 16.86
N HIS A 118 -19.29 -13.44 16.97
CA HIS A 118 -19.20 -14.52 16.00
C HIS A 118 -20.55 -14.69 15.32
N ILE A 119 -20.54 -14.80 14.00
CA ILE A 119 -21.73 -14.99 13.16
C ILE A 119 -21.55 -16.29 12.40
N VAL A 120 -22.48 -17.24 12.57
CA VAL A 120 -22.50 -18.51 11.83
C VAL A 120 -23.67 -18.47 10.85
N SER A 121 -23.41 -18.79 9.58
CA SER A 121 -24.35 -18.71 8.44
C SER A 121 -24.03 -19.78 7.39
N THR A 122 -24.81 -19.83 6.31
CA THR A 122 -24.54 -20.62 5.10
C THR A 122 -24.10 -19.73 3.93
N CYS A 123 -23.29 -20.28 3.02
CA CYS A 123 -22.89 -19.70 1.73
C CYS A 123 -23.87 -20.05 0.60
N VAL A 124 -24.93 -20.79 0.89
CA VAL A 124 -25.90 -21.29 -0.10
C VAL A 124 -27.23 -20.61 0.15
N ASN A 125 -27.88 -20.08 -0.90
CA ASN A 125 -29.19 -19.45 -0.78
C ASN A 125 -30.35 -20.47 -0.82
N GLU A 126 -31.59 -19.98 -0.68
CA GLU A 126 -32.81 -20.81 -0.67
C GLU A 126 -33.04 -21.60 -1.98
N LYS A 127 -32.42 -21.15 -3.09
CA LYS A 127 -32.47 -21.83 -4.39
C LYS A 127 -31.37 -22.88 -4.56
N GLY A 128 -30.52 -23.08 -3.57
CA GLY A 128 -29.35 -23.96 -3.67
C GLY A 128 -28.18 -23.33 -4.44
N GLU A 129 -28.19 -22.02 -4.71
CA GLU A 129 -27.08 -21.37 -5.41
C GLU A 129 -26.03 -20.90 -4.41
N LYS A 130 -24.74 -21.06 -4.77
CA LYS A 130 -23.65 -20.51 -3.98
C LYS A 130 -23.68 -18.98 -4.10
N ILE A 131 -23.68 -18.29 -2.96
CA ILE A 131 -23.57 -16.84 -2.87
C ILE A 131 -22.19 -16.41 -3.36
N ASP A 132 -22.17 -15.38 -4.19
CA ASP A 132 -20.95 -14.86 -4.81
C ASP A 132 -19.92 -14.39 -3.78
N ASP A 133 -18.74 -15.01 -3.81
CA ASP A 133 -17.59 -14.72 -2.97
C ASP A 133 -16.51 -13.87 -3.70
N ALA A 134 -16.78 -13.43 -4.93
CA ALA A 134 -15.89 -12.54 -5.65
C ALA A 134 -15.69 -11.23 -4.88
N TYR A 135 -14.41 -10.89 -4.66
CA TYR A 135 -13.98 -9.69 -3.93
C TYR A 135 -14.60 -9.57 -2.52
N GLU A 136 -14.96 -10.68 -1.89
CA GLU A 136 -15.59 -10.72 -0.55
C GLU A 136 -14.74 -9.97 0.50
N TRP A 137 -13.42 -10.11 0.43
CA TRP A 137 -12.51 -9.39 1.32
C TRP A 137 -12.62 -7.86 1.16
N ASN A 138 -12.69 -7.36 -0.08
CA ASN A 138 -12.88 -5.93 -0.34
C ASN A 138 -14.24 -5.44 0.16
N ARG A 139 -15.29 -6.25 -0.06
CA ARG A 139 -16.66 -5.96 0.40
C ARG A 139 -16.73 -5.90 1.93
N SER A 140 -16.11 -6.86 2.61
CA SER A 140 -15.98 -6.92 4.06
C SER A 140 -15.24 -5.74 4.64
N MET A 141 -14.09 -5.37 4.06
CA MET A 141 -13.36 -4.18 4.49
C MET A 141 -14.18 -2.90 4.33
N LYS A 142 -14.84 -2.73 3.18
CA LYS A 142 -15.69 -1.57 2.93
C LYS A 142 -16.83 -1.51 3.96
N ALA A 143 -17.50 -2.63 4.20
CA ALA A 143 -18.55 -2.74 5.21
C ALA A 143 -18.03 -2.40 6.61
N CYS A 144 -16.86 -2.92 7.02
CA CYS A 144 -16.26 -2.58 8.31
C CYS A 144 -16.01 -1.08 8.45
N ARG A 145 -15.42 -0.43 7.44
CA ARG A 145 -15.11 1.01 7.48
C ARG A 145 -16.37 1.88 7.56
N GLU A 146 -17.42 1.50 6.85
CA GLU A 146 -18.70 2.20 6.88
C GLU A 146 -19.43 2.00 8.22
N LEU A 147 -19.36 0.80 8.80
CA LEU A 147 -19.93 0.50 10.11
C LEU A 147 -19.16 1.17 11.24
N GLU A 148 -17.83 1.22 11.18
CA GLU A 148 -17.02 1.97 12.15
C GLU A 148 -17.47 3.43 12.24
N LYS A 149 -17.69 4.08 11.09
CA LYS A 149 -18.22 5.45 11.04
C LYS A 149 -19.62 5.55 11.65
N LYS A 150 -20.53 4.62 11.30
CA LYS A 150 -21.92 4.65 11.75
C LYS A 150 -22.05 4.46 13.26
N PHE A 151 -21.28 3.54 13.83
CA PHE A 151 -21.35 3.17 15.24
C PHE A 151 -20.36 3.96 16.12
N GLY A 152 -19.65 4.94 15.56
CA GLY A 152 -18.65 5.73 16.30
C GLY A 152 -17.49 4.89 16.83
N LEU A 153 -17.17 3.77 16.17
CA LEU A 153 -16.05 2.92 16.57
C LEU A 153 -14.75 3.58 16.16
N LYS A 154 -13.67 3.22 16.86
CA LYS A 154 -12.32 3.47 16.41
C LYS A 154 -12.21 2.91 14.99
N GLN A 155 -12.17 3.84 14.04
CA GLN A 155 -11.84 3.51 12.68
C GLN A 155 -10.49 2.82 12.81
N VAL A 156 -10.40 1.58 12.30
CA VAL A 156 -9.06 1.07 12.02
C VAL A 156 -8.64 1.97 10.89
N ASP A 157 -7.97 3.07 11.25
CA ASP A 157 -7.27 3.94 10.34
C ASP A 157 -6.63 2.98 9.38
N ASP A 158 -6.99 3.15 8.10
CA ASP A 158 -6.48 2.35 7.00
C ASP A 158 -5.07 2.00 7.40
N LYS A 159 -4.75 0.75 7.73
CA LYS A 159 -3.48 0.48 8.45
C LYS A 159 -2.33 1.06 7.66
N ARG A 160 -2.51 1.38 6.37
CA ARG A 160 -1.79 2.44 5.68
C ARG A 160 -1.59 3.73 6.52
N LYS A 161 -2.55 4.64 6.69
CA LYS A 161 -2.33 5.91 7.40
C LYS A 161 -1.72 5.78 8.81
N GLU A 162 -2.19 4.84 9.66
CA GLU A 162 -1.62 4.67 11.01
C GLU A 162 -0.24 3.97 11.02
N LEU A 163 0.11 3.16 10.01
CA LEU A 163 1.48 2.65 9.82
C LEU A 163 2.45 3.71 9.27
N LEU A 164 1.99 4.93 8.98
CA LEU A 164 2.73 5.79 8.06
C LEU A 164 3.30 7.08 8.66
N GLU A 165 3.24 7.24 9.98
CA GLU A 165 4.10 8.22 10.66
C GLU A 165 5.00 7.62 11.77
N PRO A 166 4.69 6.48 12.43
CA PRO A 166 5.65 5.85 13.35
C PRO A 166 6.37 4.59 12.82
N TYR A 167 5.98 3.99 11.69
CA TYR A 167 6.47 2.66 11.25
C TYR A 167 7.34 2.62 9.99
N LEU A 168 7.81 3.76 9.51
CA LEU A 168 8.97 3.81 8.63
C LEU A 168 10.18 4.35 9.40
N LYS A 169 10.44 3.74 10.56
CA LYS A 169 11.76 3.84 11.18
C LYS A 169 12.76 3.23 10.21
N LYS A 170 13.90 3.90 10.04
CA LYS A 170 15.06 3.35 9.33
C LYS A 170 15.37 1.97 9.90
N ALA A 171 15.82 1.08 9.02
CA ALA A 171 16.28 -0.24 9.43
C ALA A 171 17.44 -0.06 10.42
N ASP A 172 17.35 -0.71 11.58
CA ASP A 172 18.35 -0.59 12.64
C ASP A 172 18.92 -1.96 12.98
N TYR A 173 20.21 -2.13 12.70
CA TYR A 173 20.90 -3.39 12.87
C TYR A 173 20.99 -3.82 14.34
N GLN A 174 21.03 -2.86 15.27
CA GLN A 174 21.14 -3.14 16.71
C GLN A 174 19.89 -3.82 17.27
N ASN A 175 18.72 -3.59 16.67
CA ASN A 175 17.45 -4.20 17.09
C ASN A 175 17.31 -5.69 16.71
N GLY A 176 18.28 -6.27 15.99
CA GLY A 176 18.24 -7.68 15.59
C GLY A 176 17.13 -8.00 14.57
N ASP A 177 16.92 -9.28 14.25
CA ASP A 177 15.90 -9.73 13.28
C ASP A 177 15.89 -8.96 11.94
N VAL A 178 17.08 -8.81 11.35
CA VAL A 178 17.36 -8.10 10.09
C VAL A 178 16.35 -8.50 8.99
N LYS A 179 16.10 -9.81 8.83
CA LYS A 179 15.20 -10.31 7.78
C LYS A 179 13.79 -9.78 7.95
N ARG A 180 13.24 -9.79 9.17
CA ARG A 180 11.88 -9.29 9.42
C ARG A 180 11.81 -7.78 9.24
N GLN A 181 12.80 -7.03 9.72
CA GLN A 181 12.85 -5.58 9.52
C GLN A 181 12.83 -5.21 8.04
N VAL A 182 13.76 -5.76 7.26
CA VAL A 182 13.85 -5.56 5.81
C VAL A 182 12.54 -5.96 5.12
N SER A 183 11.98 -7.12 5.49
CA SER A 183 10.72 -7.61 4.91
C SER A 183 9.56 -6.64 5.16
N ASN A 184 9.44 -6.11 6.37
CA ASN A 184 8.35 -5.20 6.72
C ASN A 184 8.47 -3.85 5.98
N ILE A 185 9.68 -3.29 5.92
CA ILE A 185 9.94 -2.04 5.20
C ILE A 185 9.67 -2.22 3.71
N VAL A 186 10.22 -3.27 3.08
CA VAL A 186 9.97 -3.59 1.67
C VAL A 186 8.48 -3.76 1.38
N LYS A 187 7.76 -4.51 2.22
CA LYS A 187 6.30 -4.72 2.09
C LYS A 187 5.53 -3.39 2.19
N SER A 188 5.89 -2.55 3.16
CA SER A 188 5.26 -1.24 3.38
C SER A 188 5.51 -0.30 2.22
N VAL A 189 6.78 -0.09 1.86
CA VAL A 189 7.21 0.78 0.76
C VAL A 189 6.58 0.36 -0.57
N PHE A 190 6.67 -0.92 -0.92
CA PHE A 190 6.15 -1.44 -2.19
C PHE A 190 4.64 -1.23 -2.35
N SER A 191 3.89 -1.35 -1.25
CA SER A 191 2.43 -1.25 -1.26
C SER A 191 1.91 0.18 -1.16
N THR A 192 2.66 1.08 -0.53
CA THR A 192 2.21 2.44 -0.21
C THR A 192 2.76 3.50 -1.15
N TYR A 193 3.96 3.33 -1.71
CA TYR A 193 4.56 4.30 -2.62
C TYR A 193 4.29 4.01 -4.10
N ARG A 194 4.38 5.07 -4.90
CA ARG A 194 4.36 5.05 -6.36
C ARG A 194 5.75 5.42 -6.90
N PHE A 195 6.32 4.51 -7.66
CA PHE A 195 7.61 4.64 -8.35
C PHE A 195 7.49 4.00 -9.75
N GLN A 196 8.31 4.46 -10.69
CA GLN A 196 8.30 4.12 -12.10
C GLN A 196 9.63 3.55 -12.62
N SER A 197 10.65 3.42 -11.77
CA SER A 197 11.90 2.76 -12.13
C SER A 197 12.52 2.02 -10.95
N PHE A 198 13.44 1.10 -11.23
CA PHE A 198 14.23 0.43 -10.19
C PHE A 198 15.09 1.44 -9.41
N GLY A 199 15.68 2.42 -10.10
CA GLY A 199 16.50 3.46 -9.46
C GLY A 199 15.70 4.28 -8.43
N GLU A 200 14.44 4.59 -8.74
CA GLU A 200 13.55 5.27 -7.78
C GLU A 200 13.16 4.39 -6.61
N TYR A 201 12.84 3.12 -6.87
CA TYR A 201 12.54 2.18 -5.81
C TYR A 201 13.74 1.96 -4.87
N SER A 202 14.94 1.88 -5.43
CA SER A 202 16.18 1.75 -4.67
C SER A 202 16.48 3.01 -3.85
N ALA A 203 16.35 4.20 -4.44
CA ALA A 203 16.51 5.48 -3.74
C ALA A 203 15.48 5.67 -2.60
N LEU A 204 14.24 5.20 -2.80
CA LEU A 204 13.25 5.19 -1.73
C LEU A 204 13.64 4.28 -0.57
N LEU A 205 14.19 3.10 -0.86
CA LEU A 205 14.63 2.16 0.17
C LEU A 205 15.87 2.67 0.93
N SER A 206 16.76 3.44 0.27
CA SER A 206 17.92 4.02 0.96
C SER A 206 17.53 5.03 2.04
N CYS A 207 16.40 5.74 1.90
CA CYS A 207 15.85 6.58 2.98
C CYS A 207 15.55 5.78 4.26
N PHE A 208 15.41 4.45 4.15
CA PHE A 208 15.15 3.53 5.25
C PHE A 208 16.35 2.64 5.59
N ASN A 209 17.57 3.04 5.20
CA ASN A 209 18.80 2.28 5.42
C ASN A 209 18.76 0.86 4.81
N ILE A 210 18.18 0.74 3.61
CA ILE A 210 18.14 -0.50 2.83
C ILE A 210 18.68 -0.25 1.42
N GLU A 211 19.75 -0.96 1.06
CA GLU A 211 20.24 -1.07 -0.30
C GLU A 211 19.46 -2.15 -1.06
N ALA A 212 18.97 -1.82 -2.25
CA ALA A 212 18.42 -2.79 -3.20
C ALA A 212 19.34 -2.96 -4.41
N LYS A 213 19.76 -4.20 -4.68
CA LYS A 213 20.57 -4.55 -5.86
C LYS A 213 19.88 -5.60 -6.73
N GLN A 214 19.89 -5.37 -8.04
CA GLN A 214 19.49 -6.39 -9.01
C GLN A 214 20.65 -7.37 -9.18
N VAL A 215 20.35 -8.65 -9.05
CA VAL A 215 21.30 -9.74 -9.26
C VAL A 215 20.84 -10.59 -10.43
N LYS A 216 21.79 -11.06 -11.23
CA LYS A 216 21.55 -12.02 -12.31
C LYS A 216 22.38 -13.25 -12.02
N GLY A 217 21.82 -14.41 -12.33
CA GLY A 217 22.53 -15.66 -12.19
C GLY A 217 21.83 -16.76 -12.95
N GLU A 218 22.31 -17.97 -12.72
CA GLU A 218 21.79 -19.19 -13.31
C GLU A 218 21.60 -20.21 -12.18
N PHE A 219 20.47 -20.91 -12.19
CA PHE A 219 20.19 -21.98 -11.25
C PHE A 219 19.65 -23.17 -12.05
N GLU A 220 20.33 -24.31 -11.99
CA GLU A 220 19.97 -25.53 -12.74
C GLU A 220 19.74 -25.26 -14.24
N GLY A 221 20.64 -24.51 -14.89
CA GLY A 221 20.53 -24.18 -16.32
C GLY A 221 19.51 -23.07 -16.65
N THR A 222 18.76 -22.58 -15.66
CA THR A 222 17.74 -21.55 -15.86
C THR A 222 18.26 -20.18 -15.40
N PRO A 223 18.34 -19.18 -16.29
CA PRO A 223 18.74 -17.84 -15.90
C PRO A 223 17.65 -17.17 -15.06
N TYR A 224 18.04 -16.55 -13.96
CA TYR A 224 17.13 -15.78 -13.11
C TYR A 224 17.60 -14.32 -12.96
N ASN A 225 16.62 -13.43 -12.82
CA ASN A 225 16.85 -12.04 -12.40
C ASN A 225 16.22 -11.88 -11.01
N GLY A 226 17.05 -11.65 -10.01
CA GLY A 226 16.65 -11.47 -8.62
C GLY A 226 16.86 -10.04 -8.13
N ILE A 227 16.31 -9.77 -6.95
CA ILE A 227 16.65 -8.58 -6.16
C ILE A 227 17.15 -9.08 -4.79
N VAL A 228 18.22 -8.48 -4.31
CA VAL A 228 18.69 -8.64 -2.92
C VAL A 228 18.56 -7.33 -2.18
N TYR A 229 18.23 -7.41 -0.90
CA TYR A 229 18.03 -6.27 0.00
C TYR A 229 19.03 -6.37 1.15
N THR A 230 19.80 -5.33 1.37
CA THR A 230 20.85 -5.31 2.40
C THR A 230 20.66 -4.11 3.31
N MET A 231 20.68 -4.30 4.63
CA MET A 231 20.68 -3.16 5.54
C MET A 231 22.00 -2.40 5.42
N THR A 232 21.90 -1.08 5.52
CA THR A 232 23.03 -0.17 5.50
C THR A 232 23.13 0.59 6.82
N ASP A 233 24.28 1.22 7.05
CA ASP A 233 24.35 2.32 8.00
C ASP A 233 23.76 3.61 7.38
N ASP A 234 23.81 4.71 8.14
CA ASP A 234 23.33 6.02 7.68
C ASP A 234 24.16 6.64 6.54
N SER A 235 25.37 6.12 6.28
CA SER A 235 26.19 6.52 5.11
C SER A 235 25.83 5.73 3.85
N GLY A 236 24.94 4.74 3.95
CA GLY A 236 24.57 3.85 2.85
C GLY A 236 25.50 2.66 2.68
N LYS A 237 26.46 2.43 3.59
CA LYS A 237 27.37 1.29 3.52
C LYS A 237 26.67 0.01 3.99
N PRO A 238 26.70 -1.10 3.25
CA PRO A 238 26.11 -2.37 3.68
C PRO A 238 26.76 -2.93 4.95
N ILE A 239 25.94 -3.32 5.93
CA ILE A 239 26.40 -3.81 7.25
C ILE A 239 25.97 -5.25 7.57
N CYS A 240 25.25 -5.91 6.67
CA CYS A 240 24.77 -7.28 6.88
C CYS A 240 24.82 -8.13 5.60
N THR A 241 24.56 -9.43 5.75
CA THR A 241 24.37 -10.31 4.59
C THR A 241 23.08 -9.93 3.84
N PRO A 242 23.09 -9.92 2.50
CA PRO A 242 21.90 -9.59 1.72
C PRO A 242 20.75 -10.60 1.90
N VAL A 243 19.54 -10.08 2.08
CA VAL A 243 18.29 -10.84 2.11
C VAL A 243 17.77 -11.00 0.69
N LYS A 244 17.71 -12.25 0.19
CA LYS A 244 17.15 -12.55 -1.13
C LYS A 244 15.65 -12.24 -1.15
N SER A 245 15.18 -11.55 -2.18
CA SER A 245 13.74 -11.28 -2.38
C SER A 245 12.86 -12.54 -2.36
N SER A 246 13.38 -13.68 -2.80
CA SER A 246 12.71 -14.98 -2.73
C SER A 246 12.42 -15.45 -1.29
N LEU A 247 13.22 -15.03 -0.30
CA LEU A 247 13.01 -15.32 1.12
C LEU A 247 11.96 -14.40 1.77
N ILE A 248 11.56 -13.32 1.07
CA ILE A 248 10.48 -12.42 1.49
C ILE A 248 9.18 -12.92 0.87
N GLU A 249 9.05 -12.86 -0.46
CA GLU A 249 7.89 -13.30 -1.26
C GLU A 249 8.13 -12.97 -2.74
N LYS A 250 7.60 -13.79 -3.68
CA LYS A 250 7.80 -13.62 -5.15
C LYS A 250 7.44 -12.22 -5.67
N ARG A 251 6.44 -11.57 -5.06
CA ARG A 251 5.97 -10.22 -5.46
C ARG A 251 7.00 -9.12 -5.23
N TYR A 252 7.94 -9.30 -4.31
CA TYR A 252 9.01 -8.32 -4.03
C TYR A 252 10.32 -8.64 -4.77
N GLY A 253 10.29 -9.64 -5.65
CA GLY A 253 11.36 -9.92 -6.60
C GLY A 253 11.20 -9.13 -7.91
N TYR A 254 12.11 -9.38 -8.84
CA TYR A 254 12.21 -8.64 -10.11
C TYR A 254 10.89 -8.57 -10.89
N GLU A 255 10.23 -9.71 -11.13
CA GLU A 255 8.98 -9.74 -11.91
C GLU A 255 7.84 -8.96 -11.25
N GLY A 256 7.72 -9.05 -9.93
CA GLY A 256 6.68 -8.35 -9.19
C GLY A 256 6.92 -6.84 -9.20
N LEU A 257 8.18 -6.42 -9.07
CA LEU A 257 8.58 -5.02 -9.17
C LEU A 257 8.32 -4.45 -10.57
N GLU A 258 8.69 -5.16 -11.64
CA GLU A 258 8.42 -4.74 -13.02
C GLU A 258 6.92 -4.57 -13.29
N LYS A 259 6.08 -5.46 -12.75
CA LYS A 259 4.61 -5.33 -12.84
C LYS A 259 4.11 -4.08 -12.11
N ARG A 260 4.63 -3.80 -10.91
CA ARG A 260 4.26 -2.61 -10.13
C ARG A 260 4.70 -1.31 -10.82
N ILE A 261 5.93 -1.27 -11.32
CA ILE A 261 6.46 -0.16 -12.13
C ILE A 261 5.56 0.09 -13.35
N GLY A 262 5.25 -0.97 -14.12
CA GLY A 262 4.40 -0.86 -15.31
C GLY A 262 3.00 -0.35 -14.99
N TYR A 263 2.41 -0.80 -13.87
CA TYR A 263 1.13 -0.29 -13.39
C TYR A 263 1.21 1.21 -13.04
N ASN A 264 2.19 1.62 -12.22
CA ASN A 264 2.34 3.01 -11.80
C ASN A 264 2.61 3.95 -12.99
N ALA A 265 3.46 3.54 -13.93
CA ALA A 265 3.75 4.29 -15.16
C ALA A 265 2.52 4.46 -16.04
N ARG A 266 1.65 3.44 -16.14
CA ARG A 266 0.39 3.54 -16.88
C ARG A 266 -0.58 4.51 -16.22
N GLU A 267 -0.73 4.44 -14.89
CA GLU A 267 -1.61 5.36 -14.16
C GLU A 267 -1.13 6.82 -14.27
N TYR A 268 0.19 7.03 -14.25
CA TYR A 268 0.80 8.35 -14.47
C TYR A 268 0.52 8.88 -15.87
N LYS A 269 0.74 8.06 -16.91
CA LYS A 269 0.44 8.44 -18.31
C LYS A 269 -1.03 8.79 -18.52
N ASN A 270 -1.92 8.11 -17.79
CA ASN A 270 -3.35 8.38 -17.82
C ASN A 270 -3.76 9.60 -16.99
N LYS A 271 -2.81 10.40 -16.49
CA LYS A 271 -3.01 11.62 -15.70
C LYS A 271 -3.87 11.41 -14.45
N LYS A 272 -3.92 10.18 -13.91
CA LYS A 272 -4.65 9.89 -12.66
C LYS A 272 -3.99 10.54 -11.44
N TRP A 273 -2.71 10.87 -11.56
CA TRP A 273 -1.92 11.63 -10.59
C TRP A 273 -0.80 12.36 -11.34
N GLN A 274 -0.29 13.43 -10.74
CA GLN A 274 0.79 14.27 -11.27
C GLN A 274 1.69 14.76 -10.12
N PRO A 275 2.94 15.14 -10.41
CA PRO A 275 3.85 15.63 -9.39
C PRO A 275 3.32 16.89 -8.72
N LYS A 276 3.28 16.89 -7.38
CA LYS A 276 2.83 18.02 -6.58
C LYS A 276 3.96 18.81 -5.93
N ILE A 277 5.19 18.32 -6.05
CA ILE A 277 6.38 18.86 -5.36
C ILE A 277 7.21 19.81 -6.21
N ARG A 278 6.79 20.10 -7.46
CA ARG A 278 7.57 20.86 -8.43
C ARG A 278 7.93 22.25 -7.89
N ASN A 279 6.97 22.93 -7.27
CA ASN A 279 7.16 24.28 -6.73
C ASN A 279 8.07 24.27 -5.50
N GLU A 280 7.91 23.29 -4.61
CA GLU A 280 8.72 23.11 -3.42
C GLU A 280 10.19 22.85 -3.78
N VAL A 281 10.44 22.05 -4.82
CA VAL A 281 11.79 21.78 -5.33
C VAL A 281 12.39 23.06 -5.94
N ALA A 282 11.64 23.80 -6.75
CA ALA A 282 12.11 25.07 -7.32
C ALA A 282 12.48 26.10 -6.23
N LEU A 283 11.60 26.29 -5.24
CA LEU A 283 11.86 27.20 -4.11
C LEU A 283 13.09 26.78 -3.32
N ALA A 284 13.30 25.47 -3.10
CA ALA A 284 14.49 24.96 -2.43
C ALA A 284 15.77 25.22 -3.24
N MET A 285 15.73 25.07 -4.58
CA MET A 285 16.88 25.36 -5.45
C MET A 285 17.33 26.83 -5.36
N HIS A 286 16.38 27.76 -5.28
CA HIS A 286 16.71 29.18 -5.09
C HIS A 286 17.18 29.47 -3.66
N GLY A 287 16.50 28.89 -2.66
CA GLY A 287 16.80 29.11 -1.25
C GLY A 287 18.16 28.55 -0.80
N CYS A 288 18.66 27.50 -1.47
CA CYS A 288 19.88 26.83 -1.04
C CYS A 288 21.18 27.56 -1.42
N ARG A 289 21.11 28.56 -2.31
CA ARG A 289 22.26 29.38 -2.74
C ARG A 289 23.47 28.53 -3.18
N GLY A 290 23.21 27.43 -3.88
CA GLY A 290 24.25 26.51 -4.37
C GLY A 290 24.83 25.54 -3.32
N ASN A 291 24.30 25.51 -2.09
CA ASN A 291 24.70 24.52 -1.09
C ASN A 291 23.77 23.29 -1.09
N LYS A 292 24.35 22.09 -1.22
CA LYS A 292 23.63 20.81 -1.32
C LYS A 292 22.97 20.39 -0.01
N GLU A 293 23.63 20.63 1.12
CA GLU A 293 23.12 20.28 2.45
C GLU A 293 21.90 21.13 2.80
N GLU A 294 21.96 22.43 2.53
CA GLU A 294 20.86 23.37 2.71
C GLU A 294 19.69 23.04 1.80
N PHE A 295 19.95 22.68 0.54
CA PHE A 295 18.91 22.19 -0.37
C PHE A 295 18.17 20.98 0.20
N THR A 296 18.94 20.00 0.70
CA THR A 296 18.41 18.78 1.32
C THR A 296 17.58 19.13 2.57
N ARG A 297 18.06 20.06 3.40
CA ARG A 297 17.36 20.52 4.61
C ARG A 297 16.04 21.23 4.30
N LEU A 298 16.02 22.12 3.30
CA LEU A 298 14.82 22.85 2.88
C LEU A 298 13.72 21.89 2.40
N LEU A 299 14.10 20.86 1.64
CA LEU A 299 13.18 19.80 1.19
C LEU A 299 12.71 18.92 2.35
N ALA A 300 13.61 18.52 3.25
CA ALA A 300 13.27 17.72 4.42
C ALA A 300 12.22 18.43 5.28
N GLY A 301 12.34 19.76 5.46
CA GLY A 301 11.33 20.58 6.15
C GLY A 301 9.95 20.60 5.47
N LYS A 302 9.86 20.19 4.20
CA LYS A 302 8.60 20.00 3.47
C LYS A 302 8.15 18.54 3.42
N GLY A 303 8.88 17.60 4.04
CA GLY A 303 8.61 16.17 4.01
C GLY A 303 9.00 15.51 2.69
N ILE A 304 10.04 16.06 2.03
CA ILE A 304 10.59 15.56 0.77
C ILE A 304 12.04 15.18 1.00
N ASP A 305 12.39 13.92 0.76
CA ASP A 305 13.80 13.51 0.71
C ASP A 305 14.33 13.65 -0.72
N VAL A 306 15.63 13.91 -0.84
CA VAL A 306 16.36 13.87 -2.11
C VAL A 306 17.56 12.94 -1.99
N VAL A 307 17.71 12.05 -2.97
CA VAL A 307 18.83 11.12 -3.08
C VAL A 307 19.59 11.44 -4.36
N PHE A 308 20.82 11.94 -4.20
CA PHE A 308 21.76 12.15 -5.28
C PHE A 308 22.56 10.88 -5.56
N ARG A 309 22.74 10.56 -6.84
CA ARG A 309 23.62 9.49 -7.30
C ARG A 309 24.87 10.14 -7.89
N GLU A 310 26.00 9.83 -7.28
CA GLU A 310 27.31 10.38 -7.60
C GLU A 310 28.26 9.28 -8.07
N ASN A 311 29.18 9.62 -8.96
CA ASN A 311 30.30 8.76 -9.31
C ASN A 311 31.44 8.94 -8.28
N ASP A 312 32.53 8.19 -8.46
CA ASP A 312 33.69 8.24 -7.55
C ASP A 312 34.40 9.61 -7.53
N GLU A 313 34.14 10.46 -8.53
CA GLU A 313 34.67 11.83 -8.65
C GLU A 313 33.73 12.89 -8.05
N GLY A 314 32.59 12.48 -7.46
CA GLY A 314 31.59 13.38 -6.86
C GLY A 314 30.62 14.03 -7.85
N ARG A 315 30.67 13.66 -9.13
CA ARG A 315 29.75 14.17 -10.16
C ARG A 315 28.36 13.58 -9.98
N ILE A 316 27.36 14.44 -9.86
CA ILE A 316 25.94 14.10 -9.77
C ILE A 316 25.45 13.68 -11.17
N TYR A 317 25.06 12.42 -11.30
CA TYR A 317 24.45 11.88 -12.52
C TYR A 317 23.00 11.41 -12.32
N GLY A 318 22.49 11.47 -11.09
CA GLY A 318 21.09 11.20 -10.79
C GLY A 318 20.58 12.02 -9.62
N ALA A 319 19.33 12.49 -9.70
CA ALA A 319 18.62 13.10 -8.60
C ALA A 319 17.23 12.45 -8.51
N THR A 320 16.91 11.88 -7.35
CA THR A 320 15.62 11.25 -7.07
C THR A 320 14.97 11.94 -5.88
N PHE A 321 13.72 12.39 -6.04
CA PHE A 321 12.90 13.02 -5.01
C PHE A 321 11.87 12.05 -4.47
N ILE A 322 11.71 12.02 -3.15
CA ILE A 322 10.77 11.16 -2.43
C ILE A 322 9.79 12.06 -1.68
N ASP A 323 8.57 12.16 -2.18
CA ASP A 323 7.47 12.84 -1.49
C ASP A 323 6.80 11.88 -0.50
N HIS A 324 7.10 12.03 0.79
CA HIS A 324 6.54 11.18 1.84
C HIS A 324 5.06 11.49 2.11
N LYS A 325 4.61 12.72 1.85
CA LYS A 325 3.21 13.14 2.06
C LYS A 325 2.28 12.50 1.05
N ASN A 326 2.62 12.56 -0.25
CA ASN A 326 1.81 11.95 -1.31
C ASN A 326 2.22 10.51 -1.65
N ARG A 327 3.36 10.04 -1.12
CA ARG A 327 3.94 8.69 -1.32
C ARG A 327 4.38 8.46 -2.75
N GLU A 328 5.10 9.41 -3.30
CA GLU A 328 5.43 9.44 -4.71
C GLU A 328 6.92 9.67 -4.89
N VAL A 329 7.52 8.96 -5.85
CA VAL A 329 8.95 9.05 -6.14
C VAL A 329 9.15 9.55 -7.55
N TYR A 330 10.03 10.54 -7.69
CA TYR A 330 10.30 11.26 -8.92
C TYR A 330 11.78 11.27 -9.24
N ASN A 331 12.18 10.73 -10.40
CA ASN A 331 13.45 11.17 -10.98
C ASN A 331 13.30 12.64 -11.34
N GLY A 332 14.33 13.44 -11.09
CA GLY A 332 14.28 14.88 -11.31
C GLY A 332 13.88 15.28 -12.73
N SER A 333 14.37 14.56 -13.75
CA SER A 333 13.96 14.77 -15.15
C SER A 333 12.45 14.59 -15.41
N ARG A 334 11.72 13.84 -14.57
CA ARG A 334 10.26 13.74 -14.65
C ARG A 334 9.53 14.92 -14.03
N LEU A 335 10.18 15.69 -13.15
CA LEU A 335 9.65 16.95 -12.65
C LEU A 335 9.84 18.07 -13.66
N GLY A 336 10.92 18.03 -14.44
CA GLY A 336 11.32 19.07 -15.39
C GLY A 336 12.81 18.98 -15.74
N LYS A 337 13.24 19.66 -16.82
CA LYS A 337 14.65 19.68 -17.26
C LYS A 337 15.54 20.42 -16.26
N GLU A 338 15.00 21.46 -15.64
CA GLU A 338 15.57 22.28 -14.58
C GLU A 338 15.84 21.48 -13.29
N PHE A 339 15.15 20.36 -13.09
CA PHE A 339 15.36 19.45 -11.96
C PHE A 339 16.22 18.23 -12.33
N SER A 340 16.87 18.24 -13.49
CA SER A 340 17.73 17.13 -13.92
C SER A 340 19.02 17.05 -13.09
N ALA A 341 19.67 15.88 -13.10
CA ALA A 341 20.96 15.70 -12.43
C ALA A 341 22.02 16.71 -12.90
N ASN A 342 22.07 16.99 -14.21
CA ASN A 342 22.99 17.99 -14.76
C ASN A 342 22.70 19.41 -14.24
N ALA A 343 21.44 19.74 -13.95
CA ALA A 343 21.11 21.03 -13.36
C ALA A 343 21.66 21.13 -11.92
N PHE A 344 21.53 20.06 -11.12
CA PHE A 344 22.09 20.00 -9.77
C PHE A 344 23.62 19.93 -9.76
N GLU A 345 24.23 19.24 -10.71
CA GLU A 345 25.69 19.23 -10.88
C GLU A 345 26.23 20.65 -11.09
N ARG A 346 25.57 21.44 -11.93
CA ARG A 346 25.95 22.85 -12.11
C ARG A 346 25.67 23.70 -10.87
N LEU A 347 24.56 23.45 -10.19
CA LEU A 347 24.15 24.21 -9.01
C LEU A 347 25.12 24.03 -7.84
N PHE A 348 25.67 22.83 -7.65
CA PHE A 348 26.47 22.50 -6.46
C PHE A 348 27.99 22.41 -6.73
N ASN A 349 28.41 21.97 -7.92
CA ASN A 349 29.81 21.58 -8.17
C ASN A 349 30.56 22.47 -9.20
N SER A 350 29.91 23.47 -9.81
CA SER A 350 30.57 24.34 -10.81
C SER A 350 31.14 25.63 -10.20
N PRO A 351 32.42 25.97 -10.43
CA PRO A 351 33.03 27.20 -9.93
C PRO A 351 32.54 28.44 -10.72
N THR A 352 31.62 29.20 -10.11
CA THR A 352 31.22 30.60 -10.37
C THR A 352 30.77 31.05 -11.78
N ASN A 353 29.46 31.33 -11.88
CA ASN A 353 28.92 32.62 -12.35
C ASN A 353 27.49 32.73 -11.78
N MET A 354 27.34 33.21 -10.54
CA MET A 354 26.04 33.67 -10.06
C MET A 354 25.91 35.14 -10.50
N PRO A 355 24.98 35.49 -11.41
CA PRO A 355 24.49 36.86 -11.43
C PRO A 355 23.77 37.10 -10.09
N ASP A 356 23.98 38.28 -9.53
CA ASP A 356 23.32 38.75 -8.31
C ASP A 356 21.81 38.45 -8.37
N LEU A 357 21.31 37.60 -7.47
CA LEU A 357 19.91 37.13 -7.43
C LEU A 357 19.02 38.06 -6.58
N ASP A 358 19.35 39.34 -6.51
CA ASP A 358 18.50 40.39 -5.92
C ASP A 358 17.39 40.82 -6.89
N MET A 359 16.58 39.87 -7.36
CA MET A 359 15.32 40.19 -8.04
C MET A 359 14.17 40.19 -7.01
N PRO A 360 13.34 41.26 -6.93
CA PRO A 360 12.19 41.29 -6.04
C PRO A 360 11.16 40.25 -6.49
N MET A 361 10.87 39.26 -5.64
CA MET A 361 9.72 38.37 -5.83
C MET A 361 8.42 39.20 -5.84
N PRO A 362 7.46 38.94 -6.74
CA PRO A 362 6.13 39.53 -6.65
C PRO A 362 5.50 39.13 -5.31
N ALA A 363 5.04 40.11 -4.53
CA ALA A 363 4.38 39.87 -3.26
C ALA A 363 3.16 38.95 -3.47
N LEU A 364 3.19 37.74 -2.88
CA LEU A 364 2.10 36.78 -2.98
C LEU A 364 0.87 37.31 -2.22
N ASN A 365 -0.13 37.77 -2.97
CA ASN A 365 -1.45 38.02 -2.43
C ASN A 365 -2.25 36.70 -2.44
N ARG A 366 -2.90 36.39 -1.32
CA ARG A 366 -3.72 35.19 -1.13
C ARG A 366 -4.94 35.24 -2.04
N GLN A 367 -4.97 34.46 -3.13
CA GLN A 367 -6.15 33.72 -3.63
C GLN A 367 -5.87 33.02 -4.98
N GLY A 368 -5.98 31.68 -4.99
CA GLY A 368 -6.88 30.97 -5.90
C GLY A 368 -6.50 30.66 -7.37
N VAL A 369 -5.47 31.26 -7.99
CA VAL A 369 -5.15 30.97 -9.41
C VAL A 369 -3.63 30.96 -9.61
N PHE A 370 -2.96 29.81 -9.45
CA PHE A 370 -1.49 29.82 -9.25
C PHE A 370 -0.65 28.80 -10.04
N SER A 371 -1.20 27.94 -10.91
CA SER A 371 -0.33 26.95 -11.58
C SER A 371 0.40 27.52 -12.82
N SER A 372 -0.30 28.21 -13.72
CA SER A 372 0.28 28.61 -15.02
C SER A 372 1.26 29.78 -14.91
N GLU A 373 0.99 30.77 -14.07
CA GLU A 373 1.87 31.93 -13.87
C GLU A 373 3.15 31.56 -13.12
N MET A 374 3.05 30.66 -12.14
CA MET A 374 4.21 30.14 -11.41
C MET A 374 5.07 29.24 -12.31
N GLU A 375 4.45 28.41 -13.16
CA GLU A 375 5.17 27.57 -14.12
C GLU A 375 5.94 28.43 -15.14
N SER A 376 5.33 29.50 -15.64
CA SER A 376 6.00 30.50 -16.48
C SER A 376 7.12 31.26 -15.74
N SER A 377 6.94 31.56 -14.45
CA SER A 377 7.95 32.26 -13.63
C SER A 377 9.14 31.37 -13.30
N ILE A 378 8.90 30.08 -13.04
CA ILE A 378 9.93 29.05 -12.89
C ILE A 378 10.71 28.92 -14.21
N GLU A 379 10.01 28.78 -15.34
CA GLU A 379 10.66 28.70 -16.66
C GLU A 379 11.48 29.95 -17.00
N GLN A 380 10.99 31.16 -16.66
CA GLN A 380 11.74 32.40 -16.84
C GLN A 380 12.95 32.50 -15.90
N ALA A 381 12.78 32.16 -14.61
CA ALA A 381 13.87 32.15 -13.64
C ALA A 381 14.97 31.18 -14.05
N PHE A 382 14.62 30.01 -14.58
CA PHE A 382 15.58 29.03 -15.09
C PHE A 382 16.10 29.33 -16.51
N GLY A 383 15.35 30.07 -17.33
CA GLY A 383 15.74 30.48 -18.68
C GLY A 383 16.88 31.51 -18.72
N ILE A 384 17.09 32.26 -17.64
CA ILE A 384 18.24 33.17 -17.47
C ILE A 384 19.55 32.39 -17.26
N PHE A 385 19.48 31.14 -16.81
CA PHE A 385 20.62 30.23 -16.69
C PHE A 385 20.88 29.52 -18.03
N GLY A 386 21.48 30.23 -19.00
CA GLY A 386 21.83 29.80 -20.37
C GLY A 386 21.69 28.30 -20.67
N ILE A 387 20.59 27.92 -21.33
CA ILE A 387 20.23 26.54 -21.67
C ILE A 387 20.45 26.32 -23.17
N ASP A 388 21.69 26.30 -23.64
CA ASP A 388 21.99 25.85 -25.02
C ASP A 388 23.28 25.02 -25.05
N ALA A 389 23.22 23.82 -24.46
CA ALA A 389 24.08 22.69 -24.79
C ALA A 389 23.60 21.48 -24.00
N ASN A 390 22.79 20.58 -24.58
CA ASN A 390 22.65 19.20 -24.07
C ASN A 390 22.01 18.27 -25.11
N GLY A 391 22.73 17.19 -25.43
CA GLY A 391 22.16 15.98 -26.05
C GLY A 391 21.38 15.12 -25.03
N PRO A 392 20.65 14.09 -25.49
CA PRO A 392 19.77 13.28 -24.64
C PRO A 392 20.53 12.40 -23.63
N ASP A 393 19.88 12.13 -22.48
CA ASP A 393 20.36 11.27 -21.39
C ASP A 393 20.67 9.83 -21.89
N PRO A 394 21.93 9.36 -21.75
CA PRO A 394 22.34 8.02 -22.19
C PRO A 394 21.51 6.86 -21.62
N GLN A 395 20.97 7.00 -20.40
CA GLN A 395 20.16 5.97 -19.75
C GLN A 395 18.73 5.95 -20.30
N GLU A 396 18.17 7.12 -20.60
CA GLU A 396 16.88 7.26 -21.26
C GLU A 396 16.94 6.77 -22.71
N GLU A 397 18.06 7.01 -23.39
CA GLU A 397 18.33 6.50 -24.73
C GLU A 397 18.47 4.97 -24.75
N ALA A 398 19.14 4.39 -23.75
CA ALA A 398 19.26 2.93 -23.59
C ALA A 398 17.88 2.28 -23.32
N LEU A 399 17.03 2.92 -22.52
CA LEU A 399 15.66 2.47 -22.25
C LEU A 399 14.76 2.60 -23.50
N ALA A 400 14.85 3.72 -24.22
CA ALA A 400 14.14 3.95 -25.47
C ALA A 400 14.54 2.94 -26.56
N ARG A 401 15.84 2.66 -26.72
CA ARG A 401 16.37 1.61 -27.62
C ARG A 401 15.85 0.22 -27.23
N ARG A 402 15.75 -0.09 -25.93
CA ARG A 402 15.20 -1.37 -25.43
C ARG A 402 13.70 -1.51 -25.73
N LEU A 403 12.93 -0.42 -25.60
CA LEU A 403 11.50 -0.38 -25.93
C LEU A 403 11.25 -0.45 -27.45
N GLN A 404 12.06 0.21 -28.27
CA GLN A 404 11.99 0.11 -29.73
C GLN A 404 12.33 -1.29 -30.24
N ARG A 405 13.35 -1.96 -29.65
CA ARG A 405 13.69 -3.36 -29.97
C ARG A 405 12.54 -4.32 -29.63
N LYS A 406 11.82 -4.12 -28.52
CA LYS A 406 10.61 -4.89 -28.17
C LYS A 406 9.45 -4.64 -29.15
N LYS A 407 9.24 -3.41 -29.62
CA LYS A 407 8.23 -3.09 -30.66
C LYS A 407 8.57 -3.73 -32.02
N LYS A 408 9.83 -3.71 -32.46
CA LYS A 408 10.26 -4.36 -33.71
C LYS A 408 10.09 -5.89 -33.66
N LYS A 409 10.40 -6.55 -32.52
CA LYS A 409 10.14 -8.00 -32.33
C LYS A 409 8.65 -8.35 -32.40
N LYS A 410 7.76 -7.54 -31.81
CA LYS A 410 6.30 -7.74 -31.89
C LYS A 410 5.70 -7.54 -33.29
N ARG A 411 6.32 -6.72 -34.16
CA ARG A 411 5.89 -6.56 -35.57
C ARG A 411 6.34 -7.74 -36.43
N ARG A 412 7.52 -8.31 -36.18
CA ARG A 412 8.00 -9.51 -36.90
C ARG A 412 7.22 -10.79 -36.55
N SER A 413 6.65 -10.91 -35.35
CA SER A 413 5.87 -12.09 -34.94
C SER A 413 4.39 -12.04 -35.37
N ARG A 414 3.95 -11.02 -36.10
CA ARG A 414 2.56 -10.85 -36.60
C ARG A 414 2.46 -10.88 -38.13
N GLY A 415 3.54 -11.29 -38.81
CA GLY A 415 3.57 -11.42 -40.26
C GLY A 415 4.32 -12.68 -40.65
N ILE A 416 3.72 -13.84 -40.37
CA ILE A 416 3.92 -15.07 -41.14
C ILE A 416 2.54 -15.72 -41.19
N SER A 417 1.88 -15.58 -42.35
CA SER A 417 0.90 -16.53 -42.85
C SER A 417 1.64 -17.63 -43.58
#